data_AF-A0A5S4FAU2-F1
#
_entry.id   AF-A0A5S4FAU2-F1
#
_cell.length_a   1.000
_cell.length_b   1.000
_cell.length_c   1.000
_cell.angle_alpha   90.00
_cell.angle_beta   90.00
_cell.angle_gamma   90.00
#
_symmetry.space_group_name_H-M   'P 1'
#
loop_
_entity.id
_entity.type
_entity.pdbx_description
1 polymer ?
#
loop_
_entity_poly.entity_id
_entity_poly.type
_entity_poly.pdbx_seq_one_letter_code
_entity_poly.pdbx_strand_id
1 'polypeptide(L)' 'MSVRSFPLTLRVIVSGATPDEIRETAVAQALSFFGASAELDVLSAEAEPDGEHHSRYHATVVFRKVA' A
#
# COMPACT_ATOMS: atom_id res chain seq x y z
N MET A 1 29.53 11.56 3.15
CA MET A 1 28.28 12.34 3.30
C MET A 1 27.20 11.41 3.85
N SER A 2 26.73 11.61 5.08
CA SER A 2 25.66 10.80 5.64
C SER A 2 24.34 11.34 5.09
N VAL A 3 23.81 10.70 4.04
CA VAL A 3 22.46 10.95 3.58
C VAL A 3 21.56 10.44 4.69
N ARG A 4 20.96 11.35 5.47
CA ARG A 4 19.85 10.97 6.36
C ARG A 4 18.75 10.43 5.45
N SER A 5 18.65 9.10 5.38
CA SER A 5 17.55 8.42 4.73
C SER A 5 16.28 8.81 5.49
N PHE A 6 15.55 9.78 4.96
CA PHE A 6 14.18 10.00 5.44
C PHE A 6 13.41 8.73 5.12
N PRO A 7 12.67 8.14 6.08
CA PRO A 7 11.88 6.96 5.80
C PRO A 7 10.86 7.32 4.72
N LEU A 8 11.10 6.81 3.51
CA LEU A 8 10.17 7.01 2.39
C LEU A 8 8.92 6.20 2.72
N THR A 9 7.82 6.90 2.95
CA THR A 9 6.49 6.32 3.12
C THR A 9 5.69 6.48 1.85
N LEU A 10 5.02 5.42 1.41
CA LEU A 10 4.13 5.40 0.26
C LEU A 10 2.70 5.18 0.74
N ARG A 11 1.80 6.12 0.45
CA ARG A 11 0.36 5.94 0.64
C ARG A 11 -0.26 5.48 -0.68
N VAL A 12 -0.92 4.35 -0.66
CA VAL A 12 -1.58 3.74 -1.82
C VAL A 12 -3.08 3.67 -1.57
N ILE A 13 -3.87 4.07 -2.56
CA ILE A 13 -5.32 3.87 -2.56
C ILE A 13 -5.62 2.81 -3.59
N VAL A 14 -6.22 1.71 -3.16
CA VAL A 14 -6.60 0.58 -4.02
C VAL A 14 -8.06 0.24 -3.85
N SER A 15 -8.65 -0.39 -4.86
CA SER A 15 -10.01 -0.87 -4.82
C SER A 15 -10.04 -2.34 -5.20
N GLY A 16 -10.89 -3.14 -4.57
CA GLY A 16 -11.05 -4.56 -4.91
C GLY A 16 -12.38 -5.12 -4.42
N ALA A 17 -12.74 -6.30 -4.91
CA ALA A 17 -13.92 -7.02 -4.45
C ALA A 17 -13.61 -7.88 -3.20
N THR A 18 -12.34 -8.26 -3.02
CA THR A 18 -11.89 -9.06 -1.86
C THR A 18 -10.70 -8.42 -1.14
N PRO A 19 -10.50 -8.75 0.16
CA PRO A 19 -9.31 -8.30 0.89
C PRO A 19 -7.98 -8.74 0.26
N ASP A 20 -7.96 -9.90 -0.39
CA ASP A 20 -6.75 -10.42 -1.02
C ASP A 20 -6.39 -9.64 -2.30
N GLU A 21 -7.38 -9.32 -3.15
CA GLU A 21 -7.18 -8.45 -4.32
C GLU A 21 -6.64 -7.06 -3.92
N ILE A 22 -7.19 -6.50 -2.85
CA ILE A 22 -6.74 -5.23 -2.27
C ILE A 22 -5.28 -5.34 -1.83
N ARG A 23 -4.92 -6.40 -1.12
CA ARG A 23 -3.56 -6.64 -0.65
C ARG A 23 -2.59 -6.77 -1.81
N GLU A 24 -2.90 -7.63 -2.78
CA GLU A 24 -2.06 -7.87 -3.95
C GLU A 24 -1.81 -6.59 -4.74
N THR A 25 -2.87 -5.80 -4.99
CA THR A 25 -2.76 -4.53 -5.70
C THR A 25 -1.92 -3.52 -4.92
N ALA A 26 -2.13 -3.41 -3.61
CA ALA A 26 -1.39 -2.48 -2.76
C ALA A 26 0.11 -2.83 -2.71
N VAL A 27 0.43 -4.12 -2.54
CA VAL A 27 1.81 -4.63 -2.53
C VAL A 27 2.48 -4.45 -3.89
N ALA A 28 1.79 -4.72 -4.99
CA ALA A 28 2.33 -4.52 -6.33
C ALA A 28 2.73 -3.05 -6.57
N GLN A 29 1.90 -2.09 -6.15
CA GLN A 29 2.24 -0.67 -6.24
C GLN A 29 3.42 -0.30 -5.33
N ALA A 30 3.47 -0.84 -4.12
CA ALA A 30 4.59 -0.61 -3.21
C ALA A 30 5.92 -1.16 -3.74
N LEU A 31 5.93 -2.38 -4.29
CA LEU A 31 7.11 -2.98 -4.91
C LEU A 31 7.53 -2.23 -6.17
N SER A 32 6.58 -1.73 -6.97
CA SER A 32 6.89 -0.90 -8.13
C SER A 32 7.58 0.41 -7.75
N PHE A 33 7.18 1.04 -6.63
CA PHE A 33 7.76 2.28 -6.14
C PHE A 33 9.12 2.09 -5.44
N PHE A 34 9.23 1.10 -4.55
CA PHE A 34 10.43 0.89 -3.73
C PHE A 34 11.48 -0.03 -4.35
N GLY A 35 11.09 -0.79 -5.38
CA GLY A 35 11.85 -1.86 -6.02
C GLY A 35 11.55 -3.23 -5.43
N ALA A 36 11.65 -4.29 -6.25
CA ALA A 36 11.33 -5.67 -5.85
C ALA A 36 12.25 -6.25 -4.77
N SER A 37 13.42 -5.64 -4.55
CA SER A 37 14.36 -6.01 -3.48
C SER A 37 14.13 -5.25 -2.17
N ALA A 38 13.12 -4.37 -2.11
CA ALA A 38 12.80 -3.64 -0.90
C ALA A 38 11.99 -4.51 0.06
N GLU A 39 12.43 -4.55 1.31
CA GLU A 39 11.59 -5.01 2.40
C GLU A 39 10.55 -3.93 2.73
N LEU A 40 9.29 -4.35 2.86
CA LEU A 40 8.16 -3.45 3.03
C LEU A 40 7.44 -3.77 4.33
N ASP A 41 7.08 -2.72 5.06
CA ASP A 41 6.26 -2.83 6.26
C ASP A 41 5.00 -1.97 6.11
N VAL A 42 3.86 -2.50 6.56
CA VAL A 42 2.57 -1.82 6.49
C VAL A 42 2.37 -1.04 7.78
N LEU A 43 2.35 0.29 7.68
CA LEU A 43 2.15 1.18 8.82
C LEU A 43 0.69 1.30 9.22
N SER A 44 -0.20 1.43 8.23
CA SER A 44 -1.64 1.50 8.43
C SER A 44 -2.39 1.01 7.21
N ALA A 45 -3.55 0.42 7.44
CA ALA A 45 -4.49 0.02 6.41
C ALA A 45 -5.91 0.36 6.87
N GLU A 46 -6.62 1.16 6.10
CA GLU A 46 -8.01 1.55 6.36
C GLU A 46 -8.84 1.13 5.15
N ALA A 47 -9.98 0.48 5.39
CA ALA A 47 -10.89 0.04 4.34
C ALA A 47 -12.24 0.75 4.46
N GLU A 48 -12.75 1.23 3.33
CA GLU A 48 -14.03 1.90 3.21
C GLU A 48 -14.90 1.16 2.18
N PRO A 49 -16.19 0.92 2.47
CA PRO A 49 -17.10 0.39 1.47
C PRO A 49 -17.29 1.40 0.32
N ASP A 50 -17.25 0.93 -0.92
CA ASP A 50 -17.55 1.76 -2.08
C ASP A 50 -19.06 2.04 -2.14
N GLY A 51 -19.46 3.28 -1.88
CA GLY A 51 -20.86 3.69 -1.86
C GLY A 51 -21.58 3.54 -3.21
N GLU A 52 -20.85 3.50 -4.33
CA GLU A 52 -21.42 3.33 -5.67
C GLU A 52 -21.49 1.85 -6.09
N HIS A 53 -20.62 1.00 -5.53
CA HIS A 53 -20.52 -0.41 -5.85
C HIS A 53 -20.64 -1.25 -4.59
N HIS A 54 -21.86 -1.74 -4.30
CA HIS A 54 -22.20 -2.55 -3.12
C HIS A 54 -21.34 -3.81 -2.88
N SER A 55 -20.44 -4.17 -3.80
CA SER A 55 -19.55 -5.32 -3.72
C SER A 55 -18.06 -4.96 -3.79
N ARG A 56 -17.69 -3.67 -3.69
CA ARG A 56 -16.30 -3.22 -3.74
C ARG A 56 -15.92 -2.48 -2.47
N TYR A 57 -14.66 -2.62 -2.12
CA TYR A 57 -14.03 -1.92 -1.02
C TYR A 57 -12.87 -1.10 -1.56
N HIS A 58 -12.67 0.07 -1.00
CA HIS A 58 -11.46 0.86 -1.16
C HIS A 58 -10.60 0.68 0.07
N ALA A 59 -9.29 0.61 -0.10
CA ALA A 59 -8.36 0.65 1.01
C ALA A 59 -7.27 1.68 0.79
N THR A 60 -7.01 2.47 1.83
CA THR A 60 -5.79 3.25 1.95
C THR A 60 -4.78 2.40 2.70
N VAL A 61 -3.64 2.09 2.07
CA VAL A 61 -2.54 1.36 2.69
C VAL A 61 -1.28 2.23 2.68
N VAL A 62 -0.67 2.43 3.85
CA VAL A 62 0.59 3.16 3.98
C VAL A 62 1.73 2.18 4.19
N PHE A 63 2.67 2.16 3.26
CA PHE A 63 3.90 1.38 3.34
C PHE A 63 5.07 2.25 3.76
N ARG A 64 6.04 1.66 4.44
CA ARG A 64 7.40 2.20 4.54
C ARG A 64 8.39 1.19 3.98
N LYS A 65 9.46 1.70 3.38
CA LYS A 65 10.64 0.88 3.09
C LYS A 65 11.42 0.63 4.37
N VAL A 66 11.72 -0.63 4.64
CA VAL A 66 12.66 -1.05 5.69
C VAL A 66 13.99 -1.39 5.02
N ALA A 67 15.08 -1.01 5.70
CA ALA A 67 16.45 -1.09 5.18
C ALA A 67 17.13 -2.40 5.57
#